data_AF-A0A2G6NH69-F1
#
_entry.id   AF-A0A2G6NH69-F1
#
_cell.length_a   1.000
_cell.length_b   1.000
_cell.length_c   1.000
_cell.angle_alpha   90.00
_cell.angle_beta   90.00
_cell.angle_gamma   90.00
#
_symmetry.space_group_name_H-M   'P 1'
#
loop_
_entity.id
_entity.type
_entity.pdbx_description
1 polymer ?
#
loop_
_entity_poly.entity_id
_entity_poly.type
_entity_poly.pdbx_seq_one_letter_code
_entity_poly.pdbx_strand_id
1 'polypeptide(L)'
;MRAFIRKLSNHRYRPYATSLFVCLAALLVIVCSGCKKETSTPMDDLLGDWHLSIQNQHMILLFHMDGRFTLDTKIVGNLSNVVTSKGIVTGVVTLDENQLTLTPDQVEIEKSNWVVGEPKAFTITEKNEDNLILTNEAGRPHTWKRTRSKPATAPAAVETGKMHVIRLDPIVVNLKKDAFYAKDRFLCMDLEILLKEGILLDPETGYWIHPRIQEAATFFLSNQTYDKVKTFDHSQKVVEKLKGLLTPYMNNNIDKLNIKALIVTSKIVVVDDFIAARTPPPPAEKSEEDTDGATKNKGAGNTAS
;
A
#
# COMPACT_ATOMS: atom_id res chain seq x y z
N MET A 1 -28.73 -78.49 52.77
CA MET A 1 -29.03 -77.11 52.33
C MET A 1 -29.03 -77.14 50.81
N ARG A 2 -30.20 -77.29 50.18
CA ARG A 2 -30.96 -76.16 49.59
C ARG A 2 -30.05 -75.37 48.63
N ALA A 3 -30.04 -75.69 47.34
CA ALA A 3 -31.02 -75.25 46.34
C ALA A 3 -31.16 -73.72 46.29
N PHE A 4 -31.07 -73.16 45.08
CA PHE A 4 -30.86 -71.75 44.68
C PHE A 4 -29.37 -71.47 44.41
N ILE A 5 -28.89 -71.25 43.18
CA ILE A 5 -29.50 -70.50 42.08
C ILE A 5 -29.22 -71.23 40.75
N ARG A 6 -30.30 -71.71 40.14
CA ARG A 6 -30.43 -72.11 38.73
C ARG A 6 -30.69 -70.85 37.91
N LYS A 7 -30.31 -70.88 36.62
CA LYS A 7 -30.68 -69.94 35.53
C LYS A 7 -30.07 -68.54 35.70
N LEU A 8 -29.27 -68.05 34.77
CA LEU A 8 -29.68 -67.81 33.38
C LEU A 8 -28.53 -68.06 32.40
N SER A 9 -28.69 -69.08 31.56
CA SER A 9 -28.26 -68.95 30.17
C SER A 9 -29.15 -67.89 29.52
N ASN A 10 -28.55 -66.89 28.88
CA ASN A 10 -29.11 -66.37 27.64
C ASN A 10 -28.02 -65.69 26.81
N HIS A 11 -27.53 -66.45 25.83
CA HIS A 11 -27.24 -65.92 24.50
C HIS A 11 -28.26 -64.86 24.11
N ARG A 12 -27.80 -63.66 23.69
CA ARG A 12 -28.37 -62.79 22.62
C ARG A 12 -27.95 -61.31 22.71
N TYR A 13 -26.69 -60.99 22.98
CA TYR A 13 -26.19 -59.61 22.82
C TYR A 13 -24.87 -59.54 22.05
N ARG A 14 -24.72 -60.37 21.01
CA ARG A 14 -23.47 -60.46 20.23
C ARG A 14 -23.44 -59.84 18.82
N PRO A 15 -24.56 -59.46 18.13
CA PRO A 15 -24.42 -58.83 16.82
C PRO A 15 -24.33 -57.29 16.87
N TYR A 16 -24.76 -56.64 17.95
CA TYR A 16 -24.81 -55.18 18.01
C TYR A 16 -23.48 -54.52 18.45
N ALA A 17 -22.68 -55.20 19.26
CA ALA A 17 -21.41 -54.65 19.76
C ALA A 17 -20.34 -54.55 18.66
N THR A 18 -20.32 -55.51 17.72
CA THR A 18 -19.41 -55.47 16.57
C THR A 18 -19.87 -54.47 15.51
N SER A 19 -21.18 -54.35 15.28
CA SER A 19 -21.76 -53.35 14.37
C SER A 19 -21.51 -51.91 14.87
N LEU A 20 -21.64 -51.64 16.17
CA LEU A 20 -21.39 -50.32 16.73
C LEU A 20 -19.91 -49.92 16.64
N PHE A 21 -18.99 -50.87 16.82
CA PHE A 21 -17.55 -50.64 16.68
C PHE A 21 -17.13 -50.35 15.23
N VAL A 22 -17.72 -51.04 14.25
CA VAL A 22 -17.46 -50.80 12.83
C VAL A 22 -18.02 -49.44 12.40
N CYS A 23 -19.21 -49.05 12.88
CA CYS A 23 -19.76 -47.72 12.62
C CYS A 23 -18.93 -46.60 13.26
N LEU A 24 -18.43 -46.80 14.49
CA LEU A 24 -17.59 -45.79 15.16
C LEU A 24 -16.21 -45.64 14.50
N ALA A 25 -15.61 -46.76 14.05
CA ALA A 25 -14.35 -46.74 13.30
C ALA A 25 -14.51 -46.11 11.91
N ALA A 26 -15.63 -46.36 11.22
CA ALA A 26 -15.95 -45.71 9.95
C ALA A 26 -16.19 -44.20 10.12
N LEU A 27 -16.83 -43.77 11.23
CA LEU A 27 -17.00 -42.35 11.55
C LEU A 27 -15.66 -41.66 11.83
N LEU A 28 -14.72 -42.35 12.49
CA LEU A 28 -13.41 -41.79 12.85
C LEU A 28 -12.49 -41.58 11.62
N VAL A 29 -12.61 -42.42 10.59
CA VAL A 29 -11.86 -42.27 9.33
C VAL A 29 -12.37 -41.08 8.49
N ILE A 30 -13.66 -40.72 8.61
CA ILE A 30 -14.25 -39.58 7.89
C ILE A 30 -13.78 -38.25 8.49
N VAL A 31 -13.50 -38.19 9.80
CA VAL A 31 -13.04 -36.96 10.48
C VAL A 31 -11.56 -36.65 10.21
N CYS A 32 -10.75 -37.63 9.81
CA CYS A 32 -9.31 -37.42 9.52
C CYS A 32 -9.00 -37.05 8.05
N SER A 33 -10.00 -36.93 7.18
CA SER A 33 -9.79 -36.60 5.75
C SER A 33 -9.97 -35.11 5.41
N GLY A 34 -9.89 -34.22 6.41
CA GLY A 34 -10.31 -32.82 6.30
C GLY A 34 -9.22 -31.76 6.53
N CYS A 35 -8.01 -31.94 6.00
CA CYS A 35 -7.08 -30.82 5.79
C CYS A 35 -6.33 -31.02 4.46
N LYS A 36 -7.01 -30.75 3.34
CA LYS A 36 -6.28 -30.36 2.13
C LYS A 36 -5.58 -29.04 2.47
N LYS A 37 -4.26 -29.09 2.66
CA LYS A 37 -3.44 -27.89 2.45
C LYS A 37 -3.72 -27.46 1.00
N GLU A 38 -4.32 -26.29 0.82
CA GLU A 38 -4.37 -25.64 -0.48
C GLU A 38 -2.94 -25.61 -1.03
N THR A 39 -2.73 -26.31 -2.15
CA THR A 39 -1.50 -26.21 -2.93
C THR A 39 -1.38 -24.74 -3.32
N SER A 40 -0.41 -24.05 -2.73
CA SER A 40 -0.12 -22.66 -3.06
C SER A 40 0.12 -22.57 -4.56
N THR A 41 -0.54 -21.63 -5.23
CA THR A 41 -0.27 -21.38 -6.64
C THR A 41 1.14 -20.82 -6.79
N PRO A 42 1.84 -21.04 -7.92
CA PRO A 42 3.18 -20.47 -8.14
C PRO A 42 3.23 -18.93 -7.99
N MET A 43 2.06 -18.29 -8.18
CA MET A 43 1.84 -16.87 -8.02
C MET A 43 1.82 -16.43 -6.54
N ASP A 44 1.38 -17.29 -5.63
CA ASP A 44 1.28 -16.98 -4.19
C ASP A 44 2.64 -16.57 -3.61
N ASP A 45 3.70 -17.17 -4.12
CA ASP A 45 5.07 -16.89 -3.68
C ASP A 45 5.62 -15.58 -4.24
N LEU A 46 5.02 -15.01 -5.30
CA LEU A 46 5.36 -13.69 -5.84
C LEU A 46 4.59 -12.57 -5.16
N LEU A 47 3.53 -12.86 -4.42
CA LEU A 47 2.70 -11.84 -3.77
C LEU A 47 3.52 -10.91 -2.87
N GLY A 48 3.10 -9.65 -2.83
CA GLY A 48 3.68 -8.61 -1.98
C GLY A 48 4.56 -7.59 -2.71
N ASP A 49 5.21 -6.74 -1.92
CA ASP A 49 5.99 -5.59 -2.37
C ASP A 49 7.46 -5.97 -2.59
N TRP A 50 7.94 -5.76 -3.82
CA TRP A 50 9.32 -5.96 -4.24
C TRP A 50 9.97 -4.61 -4.58
N HIS A 51 11.16 -4.37 -4.06
CA HIS A 51 11.87 -3.11 -4.20
C HIS A 51 13.16 -3.30 -4.98
N LEU A 52 13.37 -2.43 -5.97
CA LEU A 52 14.61 -2.35 -6.74
C LEU A 52 15.12 -0.92 -6.68
N SER A 53 16.40 -0.76 -6.32
CA SER A 53 17.09 0.51 -6.36
C SER A 53 18.22 0.45 -7.40
N ILE A 54 18.14 1.32 -8.40
CA ILE A 54 19.17 1.49 -9.43
C ILE A 54 19.57 2.97 -9.42
N GLN A 55 20.80 3.25 -9.00
CA GLN A 55 21.32 4.62 -8.88
C GLN A 55 20.38 5.51 -8.03
N ASN A 56 19.75 6.50 -8.65
CA ASN A 56 18.81 7.42 -8.01
C ASN A 56 17.35 7.05 -8.26
N GLN A 57 17.06 5.91 -8.91
CA GLN A 57 15.70 5.44 -9.16
C GLN A 57 15.36 4.30 -8.21
N HIS A 58 14.21 4.43 -7.54
CA HIS A 58 13.61 3.39 -6.73
C HIS A 58 12.33 2.92 -7.42
N MET A 59 12.19 1.62 -7.60
CA MET A 59 11.02 0.98 -8.18
C MET A 59 10.41 0.05 -7.14
N ILE A 60 9.10 0.16 -6.94
CA ILE A 60 8.32 -0.72 -6.07
C ILE A 60 7.34 -1.46 -6.96
N LEU A 61 7.51 -2.77 -7.05
CA LEU A 61 6.67 -3.69 -7.80
C LEU A 61 5.80 -4.48 -6.82
N LEU A 62 4.49 -4.30 -6.89
CA LEU A 62 3.50 -5.00 -6.09
C LEU A 62 2.76 -6.00 -6.97
N PHE A 63 2.69 -7.25 -6.52
CA PHE A 63 1.83 -8.28 -7.10
C PHE A 63 0.59 -8.49 -6.25
N HIS A 64 -0.57 -8.38 -6.88
CA HIS A 64 -1.89 -8.55 -6.28
C HIS A 64 -2.38 -9.99 -6.44
N MET A 65 -3.30 -10.40 -5.56
CA MET A 65 -3.89 -11.76 -5.58
C MET A 65 -4.79 -12.02 -6.79
N ASP A 66 -5.31 -10.96 -7.41
CA ASP A 66 -6.17 -11.01 -8.59
C ASP A 66 -5.40 -11.15 -9.91
N GLY A 67 -4.08 -11.32 -9.85
CA GLY A 67 -3.23 -11.42 -11.04
C GLY A 67 -2.92 -10.06 -11.67
N ARG A 68 -3.02 -8.96 -10.91
CA ARG A 68 -2.55 -7.63 -11.34
C ARG A 68 -1.19 -7.30 -10.75
N PHE A 69 -0.52 -6.33 -11.38
CA PHE A 69 0.67 -5.71 -10.81
C PHE A 69 0.55 -4.18 -10.74
N THR A 70 1.34 -3.59 -9.85
CA THR A 70 1.55 -2.14 -9.77
C THR A 70 3.03 -1.86 -9.63
N LEU A 71 3.57 -1.02 -10.52
CA LEU A 71 4.95 -0.55 -10.50
C LEU A 71 4.95 0.96 -10.22
N ASP A 72 5.37 1.34 -9.02
CA ASP A 72 5.59 2.72 -8.61
C ASP A 72 7.07 3.06 -8.80
N THR A 73 7.36 4.05 -9.65
CA THR A 73 8.73 4.53 -9.89
C THR A 73 8.95 5.87 -9.23
N LYS A 74 10.00 5.96 -8.41
CA LYS A 74 10.40 7.17 -7.69
C LYS A 74 11.83 7.55 -8.06
N ILE A 75 12.11 8.83 -8.25
CA ILE A 75 13.46 9.34 -8.56
C ILE A 75 13.92 10.23 -7.41
N VAL A 76 15.13 10.00 -6.93
CA VAL A 76 15.87 10.86 -6.01
C VAL A 76 16.64 11.91 -6.82
N GLY A 77 16.49 13.18 -6.47
CA GLY A 77 17.27 14.27 -7.08
C GLY A 77 18.77 14.13 -6.84
N ASN A 78 19.61 14.53 -7.82
CA ASN A 78 21.07 14.45 -7.72
C ASN A 78 21.70 15.37 -6.65
N LEU A 79 20.98 16.41 -6.21
CA LEU A 79 21.49 17.44 -5.29
C LEU A 79 20.61 17.63 -4.04
N SER A 80 19.52 16.86 -3.95
CA SER A 80 18.55 16.96 -2.88
C SER A 80 17.95 15.58 -2.69
N ASN A 81 17.72 15.17 -1.44
CA ASN A 81 17.03 13.91 -1.11
C ASN A 81 15.53 13.94 -1.50
N VAL A 82 15.18 14.73 -2.52
CA VAL A 82 13.86 14.90 -3.11
C VAL A 82 13.52 13.61 -3.83
N VAL A 83 12.66 12.82 -3.22
CA VAL A 83 12.06 11.65 -3.87
C VAL A 83 10.76 12.12 -4.51
N THR A 84 10.76 12.24 -5.83
CA THR A 84 9.54 12.58 -6.59
C THR A 84 9.01 11.30 -7.24
N SER A 85 7.72 11.03 -7.03
CA SER A 85 7.00 9.99 -7.78
C SER A 85 7.04 10.34 -9.27
N LYS A 86 7.64 9.48 -10.09
CA LYS A 86 7.70 9.62 -11.56
C LYS A 86 6.39 9.19 -12.22
N GLY A 87 5.58 8.39 -11.53
CA GLY A 87 4.30 7.86 -11.98
C GLY A 87 4.18 6.37 -11.69
N ILE A 88 2.98 5.86 -11.95
CA ILE A 88 2.58 4.49 -11.65
C ILE A 88 2.31 3.76 -12.98
N VAL A 89 2.66 2.49 -13.03
CA VAL A 89 2.22 1.56 -14.09
C VAL A 89 1.39 0.48 -13.42
N THR A 90 0.20 0.20 -13.94
CA THR A 90 -0.57 -0.98 -13.56
C THR A 90 -0.72 -1.92 -14.74
N GLY A 91 -1.08 -3.17 -14.46
CA GLY A 91 -1.35 -4.13 -15.51
C GLY A 91 -1.68 -5.52 -14.99
N VAL A 92 -1.66 -6.48 -15.90
CA VAL A 92 -1.88 -7.90 -15.63
C VAL A 92 -0.53 -8.61 -15.58
N VAL A 93 -0.41 -9.57 -14.66
CA VAL A 93 0.75 -10.45 -14.55
C VAL A 93 0.35 -11.86 -14.96
N THR A 94 1.17 -12.47 -15.81
CA THR A 94 1.09 -13.89 -16.12
C THR A 94 2.42 -14.55 -15.76
N LEU A 95 2.32 -15.73 -15.14
CA LEU A 95 3.48 -16.53 -14.76
C LEU A 95 3.36 -17.89 -15.44
N ASP A 96 4.31 -18.18 -16.32
CA ASP A 96 4.43 -19.48 -16.98
C ASP A 96 5.80 -20.08 -16.63
N GLU A 97 5.79 -21.16 -15.84
CA GLU A 97 7.00 -21.77 -15.25
C GLU A 97 7.90 -20.73 -14.54
N ASN A 98 9.00 -20.32 -15.19
CA ASN A 98 9.96 -19.33 -14.71
C ASN A 98 9.91 -18.01 -15.52
N GLN A 99 8.94 -17.86 -16.40
CA GLN A 99 8.76 -16.66 -17.21
C GLN A 99 7.62 -15.81 -16.61
N LEU A 100 8.00 -14.65 -16.10
CA LEU A 100 7.09 -13.64 -15.60
C LEU A 100 6.82 -12.63 -16.73
N THR A 101 5.57 -12.48 -17.13
CA THR A 101 5.17 -11.49 -18.13
C THR A 101 4.29 -10.42 -17.49
N LEU A 102 4.67 -9.16 -17.68
CA LEU A 102 3.96 -7.99 -17.18
C LEU A 102 3.36 -7.24 -18.36
N THR A 103 2.04 -7.18 -18.44
CA THR A 103 1.31 -6.49 -19.52
C THR A 103 0.62 -5.24 -18.96
N PRO A 104 1.14 -4.04 -19.25
CA PRO A 104 0.57 -2.79 -18.72
C PRO A 104 -0.82 -2.52 -19.27
N ASP A 105 -1.74 -2.05 -18.43
CA ASP A 105 -3.05 -1.53 -18.83
C ASP A 105 -3.14 0.00 -18.68
N GLN A 106 -2.39 0.57 -17.72
CA GLN A 106 -2.30 2.00 -17.47
C GLN A 106 -0.85 2.39 -17.19
N VAL A 107 -0.40 3.47 -17.81
CA VAL A 107 0.96 4.03 -17.66
C VAL A 107 0.85 5.52 -17.42
N GLU A 108 1.23 5.97 -16.23
CA GLU A 108 1.20 7.39 -15.83
C GLU A 108 2.60 8.04 -15.87
N ILE A 109 3.58 7.39 -16.51
CA ILE A 109 4.97 7.86 -16.56
C ILE A 109 5.26 8.44 -17.95
N GLU A 110 5.32 9.77 -18.06
CA GLU A 110 5.47 10.52 -19.34
C GLU A 110 6.71 10.13 -20.18
N LYS A 111 7.77 9.63 -19.54
CA LYS A 111 9.02 9.21 -20.20
C LYS A 111 9.48 7.85 -19.67
N SER A 112 8.66 6.83 -19.89
CA SER A 112 8.99 5.44 -19.58
C SER A 112 9.13 4.60 -20.84
N ASN A 113 9.79 3.45 -20.69
CA ASN A 113 9.82 2.40 -21.70
C ASN A 113 8.59 1.47 -21.60
N TRP A 114 7.57 1.83 -20.82
CA TRP A 114 6.35 1.03 -20.67
C TRP A 114 5.28 1.55 -21.62
N VAL A 115 4.65 0.64 -22.36
CA VAL A 115 3.59 0.95 -23.31
C VAL A 115 2.37 0.11 -22.94
N VAL A 116 1.20 0.72 -22.97
CA VAL A 116 -0.07 0.02 -22.68
C VAL A 116 -0.26 -1.11 -23.71
N GLY A 117 -0.55 -2.30 -23.21
CA GLY A 117 -0.77 -3.51 -24.01
C GLY A 117 0.50 -4.21 -24.49
N GLU A 118 1.70 -3.65 -24.27
CA GLU A 118 2.96 -4.28 -24.67
C GLU A 118 3.51 -5.17 -23.53
N PRO A 119 3.47 -6.50 -23.66
CA PRO A 119 3.94 -7.40 -22.63
C PRO A 119 5.47 -7.32 -22.49
N LYS A 120 5.96 -7.27 -21.26
CA LYS A 120 7.39 -7.42 -20.95
C LYS A 120 7.65 -8.72 -20.25
N ALA A 121 8.49 -9.56 -20.87
CA ALA A 121 8.90 -10.83 -20.31
C ALA A 121 10.16 -10.70 -19.45
N PHE A 122 10.17 -11.43 -18.34
CA PHE A 122 11.29 -11.55 -17.41
C PHE A 122 11.49 -13.03 -17.08
N THR A 123 12.75 -13.45 -17.03
CA THR A 123 13.10 -14.80 -16.54
C THR A 123 13.43 -14.72 -15.06
N ILE A 124 12.69 -15.47 -14.24
CA ILE A 124 12.96 -15.64 -12.81
C ILE A 124 14.18 -16.55 -12.68
N THR A 125 15.31 -15.97 -12.31
CA THR A 125 16.58 -16.71 -12.17
C THR A 125 16.77 -17.24 -10.75
N GLU A 126 16.34 -16.47 -9.76
CA GLU A 126 16.35 -16.85 -8.35
C GLU A 126 15.13 -16.26 -7.66
N LYS A 127 14.49 -17.04 -6.78
CA LYS A 127 13.32 -16.64 -6.02
C LYS A 127 13.40 -17.25 -4.63
N ASN A 128 13.68 -16.41 -3.64
CA ASN A 128 13.71 -16.75 -2.22
C ASN A 128 12.75 -15.82 -1.45
N GLU A 129 12.61 -16.02 -0.14
CA GLU A 129 11.69 -15.22 0.67
C GLU A 129 12.01 -13.72 0.64
N ASP A 130 13.29 -13.36 0.56
CA ASP A 130 13.76 -11.97 0.62
C ASP A 130 14.16 -11.37 -0.73
N ASN A 131 14.48 -12.21 -1.72
CA ASN A 131 15.06 -11.77 -2.99
C ASN A 131 14.36 -12.42 -4.18
N LEU A 132 14.09 -11.59 -5.19
CA LEU A 132 13.59 -12.00 -6.50
C LEU A 132 14.55 -11.46 -7.55
N ILE A 133 15.22 -12.34 -8.30
CA ILE A 133 16.12 -11.96 -9.38
C ILE A 133 15.38 -12.13 -10.70
N LEU A 134 15.05 -11.00 -11.32
CA LEU A 134 14.41 -10.94 -12.63
C LEU A 134 15.44 -10.57 -13.69
N THR A 135 15.59 -11.42 -14.70
CA THR A 135 16.44 -11.16 -15.87
C THR A 135 15.57 -10.66 -17.02
N ASN A 136 15.86 -9.46 -17.52
CA ASN A 136 15.13 -8.90 -18.66
C ASN A 136 15.53 -9.56 -19.99
N GLU A 137 14.84 -9.22 -21.08
CA GLU A 137 15.15 -9.70 -22.44
C GLU A 137 16.59 -9.37 -22.89
N ALA A 138 17.19 -8.32 -22.35
CA ALA A 138 18.59 -7.96 -22.60
C ALA A 138 19.59 -8.79 -21.79
N GLY A 139 19.14 -9.81 -21.04
CA GLY A 139 19.98 -10.70 -20.24
C GLY A 139 20.56 -10.04 -18.98
N ARG A 140 20.08 -8.86 -18.57
CA ARG A 140 20.56 -8.17 -17.37
C ARG A 140 19.75 -8.60 -16.15
N PRO A 141 20.39 -9.18 -15.11
CA PRO A 141 19.70 -9.53 -13.88
C PRO A 141 19.47 -8.30 -13.02
N HIS A 142 18.27 -8.20 -12.45
CA HIS A 142 17.89 -7.19 -11.47
C HIS A 142 17.44 -7.86 -10.18
N THR A 143 18.09 -7.53 -9.07
CA THR A 143 17.76 -8.05 -7.74
C THR A 143 16.73 -7.17 -7.06
N TRP A 144 15.53 -7.71 -6.87
CA TRP A 144 14.44 -7.10 -6.14
C TRP A 144 14.40 -7.64 -4.72
N LYS A 145 14.28 -6.75 -3.74
CA LYS A 145 14.21 -7.10 -2.32
C LYS A 145 12.77 -7.01 -1.81
N ARG A 146 12.31 -8.01 -1.08
CA ARG A 146 10.97 -7.97 -0.49
C ARG A 146 10.91 -6.93 0.63
N THR A 147 9.85 -6.13 0.65
CA THR A 147 9.70 -5.00 1.59
C THR A 147 8.88 -5.36 2.84
N ARG A 148 8.14 -6.48 2.84
CA ARG A 148 7.37 -7.00 3.99
C ARG A 148 7.25 -8.53 4.02
N SER A 149 7.28 -9.11 5.22
CA SER A 149 6.94 -10.50 5.56
C SER A 149 5.43 -10.78 5.38
N LYS A 150 5.14 -11.87 4.66
CA LYS A 150 3.85 -12.52 4.31
C LYS A 150 2.60 -12.03 5.08
N PRO A 151 1.48 -11.67 4.40
CA PRO A 151 0.19 -11.61 5.06
C PRO A 151 -0.26 -13.01 5.50
N ALA A 152 -0.76 -13.11 6.72
CA ALA A 152 -1.34 -14.34 7.25
C ALA A 152 -2.57 -14.74 6.41
N THR A 153 -2.69 -16.04 6.21
CA THR A 153 -3.73 -16.77 5.47
C THR A 153 -5.17 -16.37 5.83
N ALA A 154 -6.03 -16.40 4.79
CA ALA A 154 -7.49 -16.61 4.76
C ALA A 154 -8.40 -15.37 4.54
N PRO A 155 -9.66 -15.56 4.07
CA PRO A 155 -10.06 -16.20 2.81
C PRO A 155 -11.14 -15.39 2.05
N ALA A 156 -11.47 -15.88 0.85
CA ALA A 156 -12.68 -15.67 0.05
C ALA A 156 -12.87 -14.34 -0.69
N ALA A 157 -13.11 -14.51 -1.99
CA ALA A 157 -13.49 -13.51 -2.98
C ALA A 157 -14.56 -12.53 -2.47
N VAL A 158 -14.23 -11.25 -2.48
CA VAL A 158 -15.20 -10.16 -2.50
C VAL A 158 -14.72 -9.15 -3.53
N GLU A 159 -15.68 -8.75 -4.37
CA GLU A 159 -15.61 -7.81 -5.48
C GLU A 159 -14.61 -6.67 -5.28
N THR A 160 -13.73 -6.48 -6.28
CA THR A 160 -13.00 -5.25 -6.64
C THR A 160 -13.16 -4.08 -5.67
N GLY A 161 -12.51 -4.18 -4.51
CA GLY A 161 -12.47 -3.13 -3.51
C GLY A 161 -11.49 -2.06 -3.97
N LYS A 162 -11.97 -0.88 -4.36
CA LYS A 162 -11.11 0.29 -4.53
C LYS A 162 -10.39 0.51 -3.20
N MET A 163 -9.08 0.31 -3.16
CA MET A 163 -8.26 0.69 -2.00
C MET A 163 -8.54 2.16 -1.67
N HIS A 164 -9.04 2.42 -0.47
CA HIS A 164 -9.33 3.78 -0.04
C HIS A 164 -8.04 4.48 0.37
N VAL A 165 -7.71 5.55 -0.36
CA VAL A 165 -6.53 6.38 -0.13
C VAL A 165 -6.96 7.64 0.61
N ILE A 166 -6.38 7.88 1.78
CA ILE A 166 -6.46 9.16 2.50
C ILE A 166 -5.16 9.90 2.25
N ARG A 167 -5.26 11.13 1.75
CA ARG A 167 -4.11 12.03 1.70
C ARG A 167 -4.02 12.81 2.99
N LEU A 168 -2.85 12.77 3.64
CA LEU A 168 -2.55 13.69 4.73
C LEU A 168 -2.05 15.01 4.16
N ASP A 169 -2.30 16.09 4.87
CA ASP A 169 -1.65 17.37 4.57
C ASP A 169 -0.13 17.22 4.63
N PRO A 170 0.62 17.98 3.78
CA PRO A 170 2.08 17.95 3.80
C PRO A 170 2.65 18.22 5.19
N ILE A 171 3.47 17.31 5.69
CA ILE A 171 4.08 17.42 7.02
C ILE A 171 5.46 18.05 6.88
N VAL A 172 5.67 19.16 7.58
CA VAL A 172 6.96 19.84 7.66
C VAL A 172 7.39 19.94 9.12
N VAL A 173 8.55 19.37 9.45
CA VAL A 173 9.08 19.37 10.82
C VAL A 173 10.57 19.70 10.84
N ASN A 174 11.02 20.36 11.91
CA ASN A 174 12.45 20.44 12.21
C ASN A 174 12.91 19.11 12.83
N LEU A 175 14.01 18.58 12.34
CA LEU A 175 14.61 17.35 12.85
C LEU A 175 15.34 17.63 14.16
N LYS A 176 15.33 16.63 15.05
CA LYS A 176 16.09 16.67 16.28
C LYS A 176 17.59 16.75 15.98
N LYS A 177 18.26 17.72 16.61
CA LYS A 177 19.71 17.87 16.58
C LYS A 177 20.38 16.82 17.46
N ASP A 178 21.34 16.10 16.91
CA ASP A 178 22.18 15.16 17.68
C ASP A 178 23.27 15.88 18.48
N ALA A 179 23.65 17.10 18.05
CA ALA A 179 24.63 17.94 18.73
C ALA A 179 24.21 19.41 18.64
N PHE A 180 24.61 20.22 19.61
CA PHE A 180 24.23 21.64 19.68
C PHE A 180 24.70 22.45 18.46
N TYR A 181 25.86 22.09 17.89
CA TYR A 181 26.43 22.72 16.69
C TYR A 181 25.90 22.13 15.37
N ALA A 182 25.01 21.14 15.42
CA ALA A 182 24.41 20.59 14.22
C ALA A 182 23.46 21.62 13.57
N LYS A 183 23.56 21.77 12.25
CA LYS A 183 22.66 22.65 11.49
C LYS A 183 21.21 22.18 11.63
N ASP A 184 20.29 23.14 11.72
CA ASP A 184 18.86 22.88 11.58
C ASP A 184 18.56 22.25 10.21
N ARG A 185 17.71 21.23 10.23
CA ARG A 185 17.30 20.50 9.02
C ARG A 185 15.82 20.22 9.11
N PHE A 186 15.11 20.57 8.07
CA PHE A 186 13.71 20.32 7.89
C PHE A 186 13.51 19.00 7.15
N LEU A 187 12.53 18.24 7.62
CA LEU A 187 11.96 17.10 6.94
C LEU A 187 10.59 17.51 6.42
N CYS A 188 10.43 17.49 5.10
CA CYS A 188 9.18 17.70 4.42
C CYS A 188 8.71 16.37 3.83
N MET A 189 7.50 15.94 4.18
CA MET A 189 6.99 14.63 3.78
C MET A 189 5.51 14.75 3.37
N ASP A 190 5.19 14.19 2.21
CA ASP A 190 3.83 14.03 1.70
C ASP A 190 3.47 12.55 1.81
N LEU A 191 2.43 12.26 2.59
CA LEU A 191 2.04 10.92 2.99
C LEU A 191 0.62 10.59 2.54
N GLU A 192 0.46 9.37 2.04
CA GLU A 192 -0.85 8.76 1.81
C GLU A 192 -1.03 7.56 2.71
N ILE A 193 -2.22 7.47 3.30
CA ILE A 193 -2.65 6.32 4.08
C ILE A 193 -3.51 5.44 3.17
N LEU A 194 -3.03 4.24 2.93
CA LEU A 194 -3.78 3.17 2.28
C LEU A 194 -4.49 2.38 3.38
N LEU A 195 -5.82 2.32 3.27
CA LEU A 195 -6.65 1.52 4.18
C LEU A 195 -6.78 0.08 3.68
N LYS A 196 -7.01 -0.85 4.62
CA LYS A 196 -7.33 -2.25 4.31
C LYS A 196 -8.60 -2.33 3.45
N GLU A 197 -8.63 -3.32 2.56
CA GLU A 197 -9.78 -3.60 1.71
C GLU A 197 -11.04 -3.94 2.52
N GLY A 198 -12.22 -3.59 1.99
CA GLY A 198 -13.52 -3.88 2.63
C GLY A 198 -14.02 -2.87 3.65
N ILE A 199 -13.32 -1.74 3.83
CA ILE A 199 -13.81 -0.65 4.66
C ILE A 199 -14.80 0.18 3.84
N LEU A 200 -16.09 -0.01 4.12
CA LEU A 200 -17.15 0.83 3.58
C LEU A 200 -17.01 2.23 4.18
N LEU A 201 -16.52 3.18 3.37
CA LEU A 201 -16.59 4.59 3.71
C LEU A 201 -18.05 5.02 3.61
N ASP A 202 -18.64 5.40 4.74
CA ASP A 202 -19.95 6.01 4.75
C ASP A 202 -19.88 7.42 4.13
N PRO A 203 -20.57 7.68 3.00
CA PRO A 203 -20.54 8.98 2.35
C PRO A 203 -21.23 10.09 3.15
N GLU A 204 -22.05 9.76 4.15
CA GLU A 204 -22.80 10.75 4.94
C GLU A 204 -22.07 11.25 6.20
N THR A 205 -21.24 10.42 6.83
CA THR A 205 -20.55 10.79 8.08
C THR A 205 -19.14 11.35 7.89
N GLY A 206 -18.57 11.20 6.69
CA GLY A 206 -17.18 11.60 6.44
C GLY A 206 -16.19 10.80 7.29
N TYR A 207 -14.93 10.83 6.89
CA TYR A 207 -13.87 10.13 7.59
C TYR A 207 -13.87 10.38 9.10
N TRP A 208 -13.89 9.32 9.93
CA TRP A 208 -13.35 9.41 11.29
C TRP A 208 -11.82 9.32 11.24
N ILE A 209 -11.19 10.25 10.50
CA ILE A 209 -9.77 10.52 10.70
C ILE A 209 -9.71 11.17 12.08
N HIS A 210 -9.08 10.49 13.04
CA HIS A 210 -8.92 11.10 14.34
C HIS A 210 -8.19 12.44 14.16
N PRO A 211 -8.71 13.57 14.67
CA PRO A 211 -8.16 14.91 14.41
C PRO A 211 -6.71 15.09 14.86
N ARG A 212 -6.16 14.12 15.60
CA ARG A 212 -4.81 14.13 16.16
C ARG A 212 -3.84 13.25 15.38
N ILE A 213 -4.27 12.62 14.29
CA ILE A 213 -3.39 11.76 13.48
C ILE A 213 -2.20 12.57 12.92
N GLN A 214 -2.48 13.80 12.49
CA GLN A 214 -1.48 14.70 11.92
C GLN A 214 -0.56 15.26 13.01
N GLU A 215 -1.10 15.60 14.18
CA GLU A 215 -0.30 15.98 15.35
C GLU A 215 0.65 14.85 15.78
N ALA A 216 0.13 13.62 15.85
CA ALA A 216 0.89 12.44 16.22
C ALA A 216 2.02 12.17 15.21
N ALA A 217 1.73 12.28 13.92
CA ALA A 217 2.73 12.17 12.87
C ALA A 217 3.79 13.27 12.96
N THR A 218 3.37 14.52 13.13
CA THR A 218 4.25 15.70 13.26
C THR A 218 5.17 15.55 14.47
N PHE A 219 4.62 15.19 15.63
CA PHE A 219 5.40 14.98 16.85
C PHE A 219 6.39 13.82 16.73
N PHE A 220 5.97 12.71 16.13
CA PHE A 220 6.86 11.56 15.91
C PHE A 220 8.01 11.90 14.96
N LEU A 221 7.71 12.61 13.86
CA LEU A 221 8.68 12.96 12.84
C LEU A 221 9.66 14.04 13.31
N SER A 222 9.24 15.00 14.14
CA SER A 222 10.12 16.03 14.70
C SER A 222 11.18 15.47 15.67
N ASN A 223 10.89 14.33 16.30
CA ASN A 223 11.84 13.63 17.17
C ASN A 223 12.85 12.75 16.39
N GLN A 224 12.75 12.70 15.06
CA GLN A 224 13.72 11.97 14.23
C GLN A 224 15.00 12.78 14.04
N THR A 225 16.11 12.07 13.90
CA THR A 225 17.43 12.66 13.70
C THR A 225 17.84 12.54 12.24
N TYR A 226 18.75 13.39 11.77
CA TYR A 226 19.15 13.39 10.35
C TYR A 226 19.63 12.02 9.89
N ASP A 227 20.41 11.31 10.68
CA ASP A 227 20.93 9.99 10.29
C ASP A 227 19.85 8.95 10.03
N LYS A 228 18.68 9.09 10.68
CA LYS A 228 17.53 8.20 10.52
C LYS A 228 16.66 8.54 9.30
N VAL A 229 16.89 9.68 8.64
CA VAL A 229 16.10 10.11 7.47
C VAL A 229 16.97 10.56 6.29
N LYS A 230 18.30 10.43 6.39
CA LYS A 230 19.23 10.90 5.35
C LYS A 230 19.12 10.14 4.02
N THR A 231 18.60 8.92 4.02
CA THR A 231 18.31 8.13 2.82
C THR A 231 16.84 7.78 2.74
N PHE A 232 16.37 7.46 1.54
CA PHE A 232 15.00 6.98 1.35
C PHE A 232 14.72 5.70 2.13
N ASP A 233 15.64 4.73 2.11
CA ASP A 233 15.51 3.47 2.87
C ASP A 233 15.41 3.71 4.38
N HIS A 234 16.18 4.65 4.93
CA HIS A 234 16.08 5.03 6.34
C HIS A 234 14.72 5.69 6.62
N SER A 235 14.26 6.53 5.71
CA SER A 235 12.96 7.20 5.82
C SER A 235 11.80 6.21 5.73
N GLN A 236 11.90 5.17 4.90
CA GLN A 236 10.92 4.08 4.87
C GLN A 236 10.85 3.35 6.21
N LYS A 237 11.99 3.04 6.84
CA LYS A 237 12.01 2.44 8.18
C LYS A 237 11.36 3.33 9.24
N VAL A 238 11.53 4.65 9.12
CA VAL A 238 10.84 5.63 9.98
C VAL A 238 9.35 5.64 9.72
N VAL A 239 8.91 5.58 8.46
CA VAL A 239 7.49 5.55 8.09
C VAL A 239 6.81 4.25 8.51
N GLU A 240 7.49 3.11 8.49
CA GLU A 240 6.95 1.87 9.05
C GLU A 240 6.71 1.97 10.57
N LYS A 241 7.61 2.64 11.30
CA LYS A 241 7.38 2.93 12.73
C LYS A 241 6.23 3.92 12.93
N LEU A 242 6.13 4.93 12.07
CA LEU A 242 5.02 5.88 12.08
C LEU A 242 3.70 5.16 11.82
N LYS A 243 3.63 4.22 10.87
CA LYS A 243 2.45 3.39 10.64
C LYS A 243 1.99 2.73 11.93
N GLY A 244 2.90 2.05 12.65
CA GLY A 244 2.56 1.42 13.93
C GLY A 244 1.96 2.39 14.95
N LEU A 245 2.44 3.64 14.97
CA LEU A 245 1.95 4.70 15.86
C LEU A 245 0.59 5.27 15.42
N LEU A 246 0.34 5.40 14.11
CA LEU A 246 -0.91 5.93 13.58
C LEU A 246 -2.03 4.88 13.52
N THR A 247 -1.68 3.59 13.52
CA THR A 247 -2.63 2.45 13.42
C THR A 247 -3.78 2.52 14.44
N PRO A 248 -3.54 2.84 15.73
CA PRO A 248 -4.62 3.00 16.72
C PRO A 248 -5.59 4.15 16.43
N TYR A 249 -5.13 5.22 15.77
CA TYR A 249 -5.96 6.39 15.44
C TYR A 249 -6.96 6.12 14.31
N MET A 250 -6.81 4.98 13.62
CA MET A 250 -7.63 4.57 12.49
C MET A 250 -8.22 3.18 12.73
N ASN A 251 -8.51 2.82 13.99
CA ASN A 251 -9.13 1.52 14.35
C ASN A 251 -8.39 0.30 13.78
N ASN A 252 -7.06 0.35 13.67
CA ASN A 252 -6.21 -0.69 13.09
C ASN A 252 -6.43 -0.99 11.60
N ASN A 253 -6.96 -0.02 10.87
CA ASN A 253 -7.33 -0.15 9.46
C ASN A 253 -6.27 0.33 8.47
N ILE A 254 -5.12 0.81 8.94
CA ILE A 254 -4.03 1.23 8.06
C ILE A 254 -3.33 -0.01 7.49
N ASP A 255 -3.40 -0.20 6.17
CA ASP A 255 -2.62 -1.20 5.47
C ASP A 255 -1.19 -0.70 5.20
N LYS A 256 -1.04 0.49 4.62
CA LYS A 256 0.26 1.04 4.25
C LYS A 256 0.29 2.56 4.34
N LEU A 257 1.46 3.09 4.67
CA LEU A 257 1.77 4.51 4.50
C LEU A 257 2.67 4.63 3.27
N ASN A 258 2.22 5.36 2.25
CA ASN A 258 3.00 5.63 1.05
C ASN A 258 3.61 7.03 1.13
N ILE A 259 4.91 7.11 0.87
CA ILE A 259 5.62 8.39 0.76
C ILE A 259 5.46 8.88 -0.68
N LYS A 260 4.65 9.91 -0.92
CA LYS A 260 4.50 10.52 -2.25
C LYS A 260 5.66 11.44 -2.57
N ALA A 261 6.09 12.21 -1.57
CA ALA A 261 7.26 13.06 -1.67
C ALA A 261 7.99 13.14 -0.34
N LEU A 262 9.30 13.27 -0.43
CA LEU A 262 10.19 13.40 0.72
C LEU A 262 11.29 14.38 0.38
N ILE A 263 11.55 15.34 1.24
CA ILE A 263 12.67 16.28 1.13
C ILE A 263 13.31 16.42 2.51
N VAL A 264 14.63 16.33 2.56
CA VAL A 264 15.42 16.72 3.74
C VAL A 264 16.32 17.88 3.34
N THR A 265 16.12 19.05 3.95
CA THR A 265 16.79 20.29 3.54
C THR A 265 17.14 21.16 4.74
N SER A 266 18.20 21.95 4.66
CA SER A 266 18.51 23.00 5.65
C SER A 266 18.04 24.38 5.19
N LYS A 267 17.42 24.49 4.02
CA LYS A 267 17.00 25.76 3.41
C LYS A 267 15.50 25.94 3.54
N ILE A 268 15.07 27.02 4.19
CA ILE A 268 13.65 27.34 4.38
C ILE A 268 12.93 27.59 3.04
N VAL A 269 13.59 28.20 2.06
CA VAL A 269 13.00 28.45 0.73
C VAL A 269 12.51 27.15 0.07
N VAL A 270 13.25 26.05 0.22
CA VAL A 270 12.87 24.73 -0.34
C VAL A 270 11.66 24.14 0.40
N VAL A 271 11.46 24.51 1.66
CA VAL A 271 10.29 24.12 2.45
C VAL A 271 9.06 24.87 1.95
N ASP A 272 9.18 26.18 1.72
CA ASP A 272 8.10 27.01 1.19
C ASP A 272 7.68 26.53 -0.20
N ASP A 273 8.64 26.24 -1.07
CA ASP A 273 8.38 25.64 -2.40
C ASP A 273 7.67 24.29 -2.29
N PHE A 274 8.02 23.47 -1.30
CA PHE A 274 7.41 22.17 -1.09
C PHE A 274 5.93 22.28 -0.68
N ILE A 275 5.62 23.23 0.21
CA ILE A 275 4.25 23.52 0.65
C ILE A 275 3.45 24.10 -0.52
N ALA A 276 3.98 25.14 -1.18
CA ALA A 276 3.31 25.81 -2.29
C ALA A 276 2.96 24.86 -3.45
N ALA A 277 3.82 23.89 -3.75
CA ALA A 277 3.56 22.89 -4.79
C ALA A 277 2.45 21.86 -4.43
N ARG A 278 1.99 21.82 -3.17
CA ARG A 278 1.08 20.79 -2.66
C ARG A 278 -0.18 21.33 -2.00
N THR A 279 -0.24 22.64 -1.74
CA THR A 279 -1.46 23.34 -1.38
C THR A 279 -2.23 23.65 -2.67
N PRO A 280 -3.50 23.24 -2.81
CA PRO A 280 -4.31 23.66 -3.96
C PRO A 280 -4.40 25.19 -3.98
N PRO A 281 -4.40 25.83 -5.17
CA PRO A 281 -4.57 27.27 -5.26
C PRO A 281 -5.89 27.64 -4.57
N PRO A 282 -5.94 28.77 -3.83
CA PRO A 282 -7.19 29.21 -3.22
C PRO A 282 -8.27 29.27 -4.31
N PRO A 283 -9.50 28.80 -4.02
CA PRO A 283 -10.59 28.89 -4.98
C PRO A 283 -10.69 30.34 -5.43
N ALA A 284 -10.65 30.56 -6.75
CA ALA A 284 -10.71 31.88 -7.32
C ALA A 284 -11.86 32.64 -6.66
N GLU A 285 -11.53 33.73 -5.96
CA GLU A 285 -12.52 34.66 -5.46
C GLU A 285 -13.39 35.01 -6.66
N LYS A 286 -14.67 34.61 -6.61
CA LYS A 286 -15.65 35.16 -7.51
C LYS A 286 -15.60 36.65 -7.27
N SER A 287 -15.02 37.39 -8.20
CA SER A 287 -15.19 38.82 -8.31
C SER A 287 -16.68 39.08 -8.43
N GLU A 288 -17.32 39.36 -7.31
CA GLU A 288 -18.56 40.13 -7.27
C GLU A 288 -18.18 41.55 -7.70
N GLU A 289 -18.39 41.86 -8.98
CA GLU A 289 -18.52 43.25 -9.41
C GLU A 289 -19.62 43.35 -10.47
N ASP A 290 -20.78 43.76 -9.95
CA ASP A 290 -21.78 44.66 -10.51
C ASP A 290 -22.50 44.30 -11.81
N THR A 291 -23.65 43.64 -11.60
CA THR A 291 -24.88 44.03 -12.29
C THR A 291 -25.60 45.05 -11.40
N ASP A 292 -25.49 46.35 -11.73
CA ASP A 292 -26.68 47.19 -11.70
C ASP A 292 -26.59 48.40 -12.65
N GLY A 293 -27.71 48.65 -13.33
CA GLY A 293 -27.81 49.58 -14.44
C GLY A 293 -28.15 51.00 -14.00
N ALA A 294 -27.71 51.97 -14.82
CA ALA A 294 -28.31 53.31 -14.84
C ALA A 294 -28.31 53.87 -16.26
N THR A 295 -29.35 53.51 -17.01
CA THR A 295 -29.80 54.25 -18.18
C THR A 295 -30.09 55.70 -17.78
N LYS A 296 -29.42 56.69 -18.38
CA LYS A 296 -29.95 58.06 -18.48
C LYS A 296 -29.66 58.66 -19.84
N ASN A 297 -30.76 58.98 -20.49
CA ASN A 297 -30.93 59.53 -21.82
C ASN A 297 -31.00 61.06 -21.74
N LYS A 298 -30.30 61.79 -22.64
CA LYS A 298 -30.69 63.05 -23.34
C LYS A 298 -29.51 63.97 -23.67
N GLY A 299 -29.47 64.40 -24.95
CA GLY A 299 -29.37 65.83 -25.25
C GLY A 299 -28.26 66.29 -26.20
N ALA A 300 -28.54 66.21 -27.51
CA ALA A 300 -28.35 67.23 -28.56
C ALA A 300 -27.16 68.21 -28.54
N GLY A 301 -26.49 68.35 -29.69
CA GLY A 301 -25.77 69.59 -30.05
C GLY A 301 -24.82 69.46 -31.24
N ASN A 302 -25.30 69.78 -32.46
CA ASN A 302 -24.48 70.16 -33.62
C ASN A 302 -23.48 71.27 -33.27
N THR A 303 -22.28 71.29 -33.88
CA THR A 303 -21.87 72.28 -34.91
C THR A 303 -20.40 72.16 -35.34
N ALA A 304 -20.23 72.38 -36.64
CA ALA A 304 -19.04 72.66 -37.45
C ALA A 304 -17.78 73.20 -36.78
N SER A 305 -16.62 72.70 -37.25
CA SER A 305 -15.64 73.48 -38.02
C SER A 305 -14.72 72.56 -38.80
#